data_AF-A0A1D1VJP6-F1
#
_entry.id   AF-A0A1D1VJP6-F1
#
_cell.length_a   1.000
_cell.length_b   1.000
_cell.length_c   1.000
_cell.angle_alpha   90.00
_cell.angle_beta   90.00
_cell.angle_gamma   90.00
#
_symmetry.space_group_name_H-M   'P 1'
#
loop_
_entity.id
_entity.type
_entity.pdbx_description
1 polymer ?
#
loop_
_entity_poly.entity_id
_entity_poly.type
_entity_poly.pdbx_seq_one_letter_code
_entity_poly.pdbx_strand_id
1 'polypeptide(L)'
;MDILRAPIQQLGLSLFRAMRKLRPSGNFLFSPLTASNGFLLIYLGSDGATKFELIHALHIEQWSGSERGEIDLEMAFRYVLAGLVKTRAEPSKLSYDDPNDGRFRVFRINKIFLDDSIAVLPEYIERIAKLRAEAVLMPFSSRPEEARQLINRYIREGMNGRVRESFPPEAINKRTQIVLANGFCFRARWKEPFNPAETIEGIFRGDDGQAYQTHYMRGIFNIPFVEDRKMGVIFLEIPYMQNDASLLIFLPTGKGPLKQLTQQLTPGVVRDFHHNKRGRLIDLAIPKFAVGSNLDLIALFRVLGVKSLFGDRADLNRMISSPEGFSVALSAARHCGYFNISENGTDADESVREPGGSNRGHLPLSPTGDRKSSFDARSLSELSKSLKERLQVKSSIPGAFRTETSPIAPPFVVTVNRPFVFAVRHNKSGIMVCLSRIEQL
;
A
#
# COMPACT_ATOMS: atom_id res chain seq x y z
N MET A 1 -17.27 7.35 -6.63
CA MET A 1 -16.11 6.55 -6.17
C MET A 1 -16.38 5.87 -4.83
N ASP A 2 -17.19 6.49 -3.97
CA ASP A 2 -17.38 6.07 -2.57
C ASP A 2 -18.15 4.76 -2.41
N ILE A 3 -18.85 4.34 -3.46
CA ILE A 3 -19.62 3.09 -3.53
C ILE A 3 -18.75 1.87 -3.21
N LEU A 4 -17.46 1.87 -3.62
CA LEU A 4 -16.51 0.79 -3.30
C LEU A 4 -15.69 1.04 -2.02
N ARG A 5 -15.87 2.17 -1.33
CA ARG A 5 -15.11 2.49 -0.12
C ARG A 5 -15.33 1.43 0.96
N ALA A 6 -16.60 1.17 1.29
CA ALA A 6 -16.97 0.22 2.32
C ALA A 6 -16.46 -1.21 2.04
N PRO A 7 -16.75 -1.85 0.89
CA PRO A 7 -16.31 -3.22 0.63
C PRO A 7 -14.78 -3.34 0.59
N ILE A 8 -14.08 -2.41 -0.06
CA ILE A 8 -12.61 -2.44 -0.13
C ILE A 8 -11.98 -2.26 1.26
N GLN A 9 -12.54 -1.38 2.10
CA GLN A 9 -12.06 -1.19 3.47
C GLN A 9 -12.33 -2.41 4.35
N GLN A 10 -13.50 -3.05 4.20
CA GLN A 10 -13.85 -4.26 4.93
C GLN A 10 -12.99 -5.46 4.52
N LEU A 11 -12.76 -5.65 3.21
CA LEU A 11 -11.80 -6.64 2.72
C LEU A 11 -10.40 -6.33 3.25
N GLY A 12 -9.98 -5.07 3.21
CA GLY A 12 -8.67 -4.65 3.71
C GLY A 12 -8.42 -5.07 5.15
N LEU A 13 -9.39 -4.84 6.04
CA LEU A 13 -9.29 -5.26 7.43
C LEU A 13 -9.44 -6.78 7.61
N SER A 14 -10.22 -7.45 6.77
CA SER A 14 -10.34 -8.91 6.79
C SER A 14 -9.02 -9.58 6.38
N LEU A 15 -8.39 -9.11 5.31
CA LEU A 15 -7.05 -9.53 4.88
C LEU A 15 -5.99 -9.20 5.95
N PHE A 16 -6.10 -8.05 6.62
CA PHE A 16 -5.21 -7.70 7.72
C PHE A 16 -5.30 -8.70 8.87
N ARG A 17 -6.52 -9.11 9.27
CA ARG A 17 -6.74 -10.14 10.30
C ARG A 17 -6.23 -11.51 9.84
N ALA A 18 -6.47 -11.88 8.59
CA ALA A 18 -5.99 -13.13 8.00
C ALA A 18 -4.45 -13.17 7.97
N MET A 19 -3.81 -12.08 7.55
CA MET A 19 -2.35 -11.92 7.58
C MET A 19 -1.78 -12.08 8.97
N ARG A 20 -2.39 -11.48 9.99
CA ARG A 20 -1.95 -11.65 11.37
C ARG A 20 -2.08 -13.09 11.89
N LYS A 21 -3.08 -13.83 11.41
CA LYS A 21 -3.26 -15.24 11.76
C LYS A 21 -2.19 -16.12 11.10
N LEU A 22 -1.90 -15.88 9.81
CA LEU A 22 -0.94 -16.67 9.03
C LEU A 22 0.52 -16.26 9.26
N ARG A 23 0.75 -15.00 9.61
CA ARG A 23 2.06 -14.39 9.88
C ARG A 23 1.97 -13.55 11.16
N PRO A 24 2.09 -14.21 12.35
CA PRO A 24 1.94 -13.53 13.64
C PRO A 24 2.97 -12.41 13.86
N SER A 25 4.19 -12.55 13.35
CA SER A 25 5.28 -11.59 13.46
C SER A 25 5.84 -11.17 12.09
N GLY A 26 6.55 -10.05 12.06
CA GLY A 26 7.22 -9.50 10.89
C GLY A 26 6.33 -8.58 10.06
N ASN A 27 6.98 -7.86 9.17
CA ASN A 27 6.34 -6.87 8.30
C ASN A 27 5.46 -7.55 7.24
N PHE A 28 4.41 -6.84 6.85
CA PHE A 28 3.67 -7.17 5.64
C PHE A 28 3.06 -5.92 5.02
N LEU A 29 2.85 -5.99 3.71
CA LEU A 29 2.24 -4.95 2.90
C LEU A 29 1.26 -5.60 1.91
N PHE A 30 0.07 -5.02 1.77
CA PHE A 30 -0.85 -5.40 0.70
C PHE A 30 -1.74 -4.22 0.28
N SER A 31 -2.33 -4.34 -0.91
CA SER A 31 -3.30 -3.41 -1.47
C SER A 31 -4.69 -4.05 -1.48
N PRO A 32 -5.61 -3.62 -0.60
CA PRO A 32 -7.00 -4.07 -0.63
C PRO A 32 -7.65 -3.81 -2.00
N LEU A 33 -7.45 -2.60 -2.56
CA LEU A 33 -7.96 -2.22 -3.87
C LEU A 33 -7.53 -3.20 -4.98
N THR A 34 -6.25 -3.56 -5.00
CA THR A 34 -5.69 -4.43 -6.03
C THR A 34 -6.08 -5.89 -5.83
N ALA A 35 -6.10 -6.36 -4.58
CA ALA A 35 -6.56 -7.71 -4.24
C ALA A 35 -8.06 -7.88 -4.55
N SER A 36 -8.91 -6.91 -4.19
CA SER A 36 -10.33 -6.88 -4.55
C SER A 36 -10.51 -7.03 -6.05
N ASN A 37 -9.78 -6.23 -6.85
CA ASN A 37 -9.88 -6.31 -8.30
C ASN A 37 -9.40 -7.67 -8.84
N GLY A 38 -8.33 -8.25 -8.31
CA GLY A 38 -7.85 -9.57 -8.75
C GLY A 38 -8.89 -10.66 -8.56
N PHE A 39 -9.53 -10.70 -7.41
CA PHE A 39 -10.59 -11.67 -7.14
C PHE A 39 -11.94 -11.31 -7.78
N LEU A 40 -12.17 -10.04 -8.12
CA LEU A 40 -13.29 -9.65 -8.97
C LEU A 40 -13.20 -10.34 -10.35
N LEU A 41 -12.00 -10.43 -10.93
CA LEU A 41 -11.82 -11.13 -12.21
C LEU A 41 -12.20 -12.61 -12.13
N ILE A 42 -11.94 -13.25 -10.98
CA ILE A 42 -12.32 -14.64 -10.74
C ILE A 42 -13.84 -14.74 -10.49
N TYR A 43 -14.39 -13.81 -9.70
CA TYR A 43 -15.83 -13.72 -9.42
C TYR A 43 -16.67 -13.64 -10.69
N LEU A 44 -16.26 -12.80 -11.67
CA LEU A 44 -16.95 -12.65 -12.95
C LEU A 44 -16.97 -13.93 -13.79
N GLY A 45 -16.01 -14.82 -13.56
CA GLY A 45 -15.90 -16.11 -14.21
C GLY A 45 -16.45 -17.28 -13.40
N SER A 46 -16.99 -17.03 -12.20
CA SER A 46 -17.46 -18.06 -11.28
C SER A 46 -18.99 -18.18 -11.23
N ASP A 47 -19.47 -19.34 -10.81
CA ASP A 47 -20.88 -19.58 -10.49
C ASP A 47 -21.05 -20.42 -9.21
N GLY A 48 -22.30 -20.72 -8.86
CA GLY A 48 -22.67 -21.64 -7.79
C GLY A 48 -22.04 -21.30 -6.43
N ALA A 49 -21.52 -22.32 -5.75
CA ALA A 49 -20.90 -22.17 -4.44
C ALA A 49 -19.62 -21.31 -4.49
N THR A 50 -18.87 -21.37 -5.59
CA THR A 50 -17.63 -20.58 -5.76
C THR A 50 -17.95 -19.09 -5.78
N LYS A 51 -18.96 -18.70 -6.56
CA LYS A 51 -19.41 -17.31 -6.61
C LYS A 51 -19.93 -16.82 -5.26
N PHE A 52 -20.71 -17.63 -4.56
CA PHE A 52 -21.25 -17.29 -3.24
C PHE A 52 -20.15 -17.06 -2.20
N GLU A 53 -19.14 -17.94 -2.14
CA GLU A 53 -17.98 -17.76 -1.25
C GLU A 53 -17.20 -16.48 -1.57
N LEU A 54 -17.03 -16.15 -2.86
CA LEU A 54 -16.35 -14.93 -3.30
C LEU A 54 -17.12 -13.65 -2.96
N ILE A 55 -18.46 -13.66 -3.07
CA ILE A 55 -19.32 -12.54 -2.68
C ILE A 55 -19.06 -12.13 -1.23
N HIS A 56 -19.05 -13.12 -0.33
CA HIS A 56 -18.80 -12.90 1.09
C HIS A 56 -17.36 -12.49 1.39
N ALA A 57 -16.38 -13.14 0.75
CA ALA A 57 -14.99 -12.79 0.97
C ALA A 57 -14.69 -11.35 0.54
N LEU A 58 -15.30 -10.88 -0.56
CA LEU A 58 -15.11 -9.54 -1.12
C LEU A 58 -15.99 -8.45 -0.50
N HIS A 59 -16.93 -8.81 0.38
CA HIS A 59 -17.91 -7.89 1.00
C HIS A 59 -18.79 -7.19 -0.04
N ILE A 60 -19.21 -7.90 -1.10
CA ILE A 60 -19.98 -7.36 -2.24
C ILE A 60 -21.43 -7.86 -2.27
N GLU A 61 -21.97 -8.32 -1.13
CA GLU A 61 -23.34 -8.87 -1.00
C GLU A 61 -24.41 -7.93 -1.55
N GLN A 62 -24.23 -6.62 -1.38
CA GLN A 62 -25.19 -5.61 -1.84
C GLN A 62 -25.36 -5.54 -3.37
N TRP A 63 -24.45 -6.13 -4.15
CA TRP A 63 -24.56 -6.27 -5.61
C TRP A 63 -24.93 -7.68 -6.05
N SER A 64 -25.08 -8.61 -5.10
CA SER A 64 -25.45 -9.99 -5.41
C SER A 64 -26.95 -10.13 -5.75
N GLY A 65 -27.30 -11.19 -6.48
CA GLY A 65 -28.70 -11.56 -6.71
C GLY A 65 -29.40 -10.96 -7.93
N SER A 66 -28.73 -10.10 -8.71
CA SER A 66 -29.25 -9.66 -10.02
C SER A 66 -28.13 -9.36 -11.01
N GLU A 67 -28.41 -9.54 -12.31
CA GLU A 67 -27.48 -9.17 -13.38
C GLU A 67 -27.15 -7.68 -13.35
N ARG A 68 -28.15 -6.84 -13.07
CA ARG A 68 -27.97 -5.39 -12.92
C ARG A 68 -26.99 -5.03 -11.81
N GLY A 69 -27.06 -5.72 -10.66
CA GLY A 69 -26.12 -5.52 -9.56
C GLY A 69 -24.68 -5.83 -9.95
N GLU A 70 -24.45 -6.89 -10.74
CA GLU A 70 -23.13 -7.25 -11.25
C GLU A 70 -22.56 -6.21 -12.22
N ILE A 71 -23.41 -5.67 -13.11
CA ILE A 71 -23.06 -4.57 -14.02
C ILE A 71 -22.71 -3.30 -13.23
N ASP A 72 -23.48 -2.96 -12.19
CA ASP A 72 -23.21 -1.81 -11.33
C ASP A 72 -21.88 -1.96 -10.58
N LEU A 73 -21.57 -3.17 -10.11
CA LEU A 73 -20.29 -3.49 -9.47
C LEU A 73 -19.11 -3.30 -10.44
N GLU A 74 -19.22 -3.85 -11.65
CA GLU A 74 -18.21 -3.66 -12.69
C GLU A 74 -18.00 -2.19 -13.01
N MET A 75 -19.08 -1.44 -13.26
CA MET A 75 -18.99 0.00 -13.52
C MET A 75 -18.32 0.75 -12.37
N ALA A 76 -18.63 0.40 -11.13
CA ALA A 76 -18.00 1.00 -9.96
C ALA A 76 -16.49 0.75 -9.94
N PHE A 77 -16.04 -0.49 -10.21
CA PHE A 77 -14.62 -0.79 -10.32
C PHE A 77 -13.98 -0.06 -11.49
N ARG A 78 -14.59 -0.08 -12.68
CA ARG A 78 -14.10 0.65 -13.86
C ARG A 78 -13.86 2.12 -13.55
N TYR A 79 -14.82 2.78 -12.90
CA TYR A 79 -14.71 4.17 -12.52
C TYR A 79 -13.60 4.44 -11.50
N VAL A 80 -13.49 3.60 -10.46
CA VAL A 80 -12.42 3.71 -9.45
C VAL A 80 -11.04 3.50 -10.09
N LEU A 81 -10.91 2.50 -10.96
CA LEU A 81 -9.64 2.19 -11.63
C LEU A 81 -9.24 3.29 -12.61
N ALA A 82 -10.18 3.87 -13.36
CA ALA A 82 -9.91 5.01 -14.23
C ALA A 82 -9.42 6.23 -13.44
N GLY A 83 -9.94 6.44 -12.22
CA GLY A 83 -9.55 7.56 -11.36
C GLY A 83 -8.25 7.36 -10.57
N LEU A 84 -7.92 6.12 -10.18
CA LEU A 84 -6.80 5.84 -9.26
C LEU A 84 -5.60 5.13 -9.89
N VAL A 85 -5.82 4.39 -10.98
CA VAL A 85 -4.82 3.49 -11.57
C VAL A 85 -4.50 3.94 -12.99
N LYS A 86 -3.29 4.47 -13.19
CA LYS A 86 -2.77 4.75 -14.52
C LYS A 86 -2.15 3.46 -15.09
N THR A 87 -2.57 3.05 -16.28
CA THR A 87 -1.98 1.92 -17.01
C THR A 87 -0.77 2.34 -17.81
N ARG A 88 0.22 1.45 -17.94
CA ARG A 88 1.42 1.63 -18.79
C ARG A 88 1.09 1.89 -20.27
N ALA A 89 -0.11 1.50 -20.71
CA ALA A 89 -0.63 1.67 -22.07
C ALA A 89 -1.21 3.06 -22.37
N GLU A 90 -1.00 4.07 -21.52
CA GLU A 90 -1.13 5.47 -21.94
C GLU A 90 0.26 5.96 -22.38
N PRO A 91 0.57 5.95 -23.70
CA PRO A 91 1.79 6.55 -24.22
C PRO A 91 1.59 8.07 -24.25
N SER A 92 1.49 8.70 -23.10
CA SER A 92 1.64 10.14 -23.02
C SER A 92 3.11 10.43 -22.76
N LYS A 93 3.66 11.28 -23.62
CA LYS A 93 4.97 11.93 -23.55
C LYS A 93 5.05 12.87 -22.34
N LEU A 94 4.69 12.39 -21.16
CA LEU A 94 4.86 13.07 -19.89
C LEU A 94 6.05 12.39 -19.23
N SER A 95 7.20 13.07 -19.28
CA SER A 95 8.39 12.62 -18.58
C SER A 95 8.04 12.19 -17.16
N TYR A 96 8.73 11.17 -16.65
CA TYR A 96 8.71 10.82 -15.23
C TYR A 96 9.14 11.99 -14.32
N ASP A 97 9.60 13.08 -14.93
CA ASP A 97 10.25 14.25 -14.36
C ASP A 97 9.44 15.54 -14.46
N ASP A 98 8.13 15.55 -14.76
CA ASP A 98 7.39 16.81 -14.62
C ASP A 98 7.16 17.10 -13.13
N PRO A 99 7.91 18.04 -12.51
CA PRO A 99 7.68 18.40 -11.12
C PRO A 99 6.30 19.00 -10.88
N ASN A 100 5.56 19.35 -11.94
CA ASN A 100 4.22 19.91 -11.87
C ASN A 100 3.09 18.87 -12.02
N ASP A 101 3.35 17.61 -12.41
CA ASP A 101 2.26 16.61 -12.58
C ASP A 101 1.58 16.34 -11.23
N GLY A 102 2.31 16.43 -10.10
CA GLY A 102 1.83 16.53 -8.72
C GLY A 102 0.87 15.46 -8.20
N ARG A 103 0.49 14.51 -9.05
CA ARG A 103 -0.46 13.43 -8.78
C ARG A 103 0.27 12.19 -8.31
N PHE A 104 -0.33 11.47 -7.38
CA PHE A 104 0.12 10.13 -7.03
C PHE A 104 -0.11 9.15 -8.20
N ARG A 105 0.64 8.06 -8.21
CA ARG A 105 0.50 6.96 -9.18
C ARG A 105 0.40 5.63 -8.45
N VAL A 106 -0.62 4.84 -8.81
CA VAL A 106 -0.73 3.43 -8.42
C VAL A 106 -0.41 2.59 -9.65
N PHE A 107 0.77 1.98 -9.65
CA PHE A 107 1.11 0.93 -10.62
C PHE A 107 0.49 -0.36 -10.14
N ARG A 108 -0.11 -1.12 -11.06
CA ARG A 108 -0.84 -2.34 -10.74
C ARG A 108 -0.47 -3.45 -11.71
N ILE A 109 -0.31 -4.64 -11.16
CA ILE A 109 -0.36 -5.89 -11.89
C ILE A 109 -1.65 -6.60 -11.51
N ASN A 110 -2.44 -6.95 -12.51
CA ASN A 110 -3.60 -7.82 -12.32
C ASN A 110 -3.83 -8.61 -13.61
N LYS A 111 -3.32 -9.84 -13.65
CA LYS A 111 -3.37 -10.69 -14.84
C LYS A 111 -3.67 -12.13 -14.44
N ILE A 112 -4.52 -12.77 -15.23
CA ILE A 112 -4.85 -14.19 -15.11
C ILE A 112 -4.05 -14.92 -16.17
N PHE A 113 -3.40 -16.01 -15.78
CA PHE A 113 -2.76 -16.94 -16.69
C PHE A 113 -3.46 -18.29 -16.58
N LEU A 114 -3.77 -18.92 -17.71
CA LEU A 114 -4.41 -20.21 -17.76
C LEU A 114 -3.54 -21.18 -18.57
N ASP A 115 -3.64 -22.49 -18.28
CA ASP A 115 -3.00 -23.49 -19.13
C ASP A 115 -3.54 -23.41 -20.56
N ASP A 116 -2.68 -23.63 -21.55
CA ASP A 116 -3.02 -23.53 -22.97
C ASP A 116 -3.99 -24.62 -23.46
N SER A 117 -4.23 -25.66 -22.67
CA SER A 117 -5.30 -26.64 -22.91
C SER A 117 -6.71 -26.13 -22.56
N ILE A 118 -6.83 -24.99 -21.87
CA ILE A 118 -8.13 -24.47 -21.38
C ILE A 118 -8.77 -23.56 -22.43
N ALA A 119 -10.00 -23.89 -22.82
CA ALA A 119 -10.83 -23.04 -23.67
C ALA A 119 -11.49 -21.94 -22.83
N VAL A 120 -11.12 -20.68 -23.07
CA VAL A 120 -11.67 -19.51 -22.36
C VAL A 120 -12.85 -18.92 -23.14
N LEU A 121 -13.93 -18.57 -22.44
CA LEU A 121 -15.13 -18.01 -23.07
C LEU A 121 -14.86 -16.59 -23.60
N PRO A 122 -15.23 -16.26 -24.85
CA PRO A 122 -15.07 -14.91 -25.40
C PRO A 122 -15.76 -13.83 -24.55
N GLU A 123 -16.95 -14.12 -24.04
CA GLU A 123 -17.74 -13.20 -23.21
C GLU A 123 -16.98 -12.84 -21.92
N TYR A 124 -16.27 -13.80 -21.33
CA TYR A 124 -15.42 -13.57 -20.17
C TYR A 124 -14.26 -12.61 -20.49
N ILE A 125 -13.58 -12.84 -21.62
CA ILE A 125 -12.46 -12.00 -22.08
C ILE A 125 -12.92 -10.55 -22.28
N GLU A 126 -14.03 -10.35 -22.99
CA GLU A 126 -14.60 -9.01 -23.23
C GLU A 126 -14.95 -8.29 -21.92
N ARG A 127 -15.42 -9.04 -20.92
CA ARG A 127 -15.82 -8.51 -19.62
C ARG A 127 -14.63 -8.05 -18.80
N ILE A 128 -13.58 -8.87 -18.67
CA ILE A 128 -12.38 -8.49 -17.92
C ILE A 128 -11.58 -7.38 -18.61
N ALA A 129 -11.63 -7.29 -19.94
CA ALA A 129 -10.99 -6.21 -20.69
C ALA A 129 -11.52 -4.83 -20.28
N LYS A 130 -12.83 -4.72 -19.98
CA LYS A 130 -13.44 -3.48 -19.46
C LYS A 130 -12.84 -3.03 -18.13
N LEU A 131 -12.26 -3.95 -17.35
CA LEU A 131 -11.57 -3.72 -16.07
C LEU A 131 -10.05 -3.50 -16.20
N ARG A 132 -9.56 -3.35 -17.44
CA ARG A 132 -8.13 -3.22 -17.77
C ARG A 132 -7.35 -4.43 -17.25
N ALA A 133 -7.91 -5.62 -17.49
CA ALA A 133 -7.29 -6.91 -17.17
C ALA A 133 -7.27 -7.79 -18.42
N GLU A 134 -6.38 -8.77 -18.40
CA GLU A 134 -6.16 -9.70 -19.50
C GLU A 134 -6.04 -11.12 -18.94
N ALA A 135 -6.47 -12.08 -19.75
CA ALA A 135 -6.22 -13.50 -19.55
C ALA A 135 -5.22 -13.97 -20.63
N VAL A 136 -4.22 -14.75 -20.24
CA VAL A 136 -3.16 -15.21 -21.13
C VAL A 136 -2.98 -16.72 -21.00
N LEU A 137 -2.96 -17.42 -22.13
CA LEU A 137 -2.67 -18.85 -22.18
C LEU A 137 -1.17 -19.11 -22.04
N MET A 138 -0.81 -20.12 -21.26
CA MET A 138 0.56 -20.47 -20.91
C MET A 138 0.75 -21.99 -20.92
N PRO A 139 1.93 -22.50 -21.31
CA PRO A 139 2.18 -23.93 -21.41
C PRO A 139 2.50 -24.55 -20.04
N PHE A 140 1.58 -24.53 -19.06
CA PHE A 140 1.85 -25.06 -17.72
C PHE A 140 2.05 -26.57 -17.71
N SER A 141 1.21 -27.29 -18.45
CA SER A 141 1.22 -28.75 -18.55
C SER A 141 2.48 -29.28 -19.26
N SER A 142 2.95 -28.59 -20.30
CA SER A 142 4.08 -29.00 -21.13
C SER A 142 5.41 -28.40 -20.70
N ARG A 143 5.45 -27.10 -20.33
CA ARG A 143 6.67 -26.32 -20.04
C ARG A 143 6.50 -25.42 -18.79
N PRO A 144 6.25 -26.00 -17.59
CA PRO A 144 5.89 -25.24 -16.40
C PRO A 144 6.97 -24.25 -15.93
N GLU A 145 8.24 -24.62 -16.01
CA GLU A 145 9.34 -23.75 -15.57
C GLU A 145 9.52 -22.53 -16.49
N GLU A 146 9.35 -22.70 -17.81
CA GLU A 146 9.36 -21.60 -18.76
C GLU A 146 8.20 -20.64 -18.48
N ALA A 147 6.99 -21.18 -18.28
CA ALA A 147 5.82 -20.39 -17.93
C ALA A 147 6.01 -19.60 -16.62
N ARG A 148 6.63 -20.21 -15.60
CA ARG A 148 7.00 -19.57 -14.34
C ARG A 148 7.95 -18.40 -14.54
N GLN A 149 8.99 -18.58 -15.35
CA GLN A 149 9.96 -17.53 -15.65
C GLN A 149 9.32 -16.36 -16.41
N LEU A 150 8.42 -16.63 -17.35
CA LEU A 150 7.66 -15.61 -18.07
C LEU A 150 6.74 -14.81 -17.15
N ILE A 151 6.01 -15.47 -16.25
CA ILE A 151 5.14 -14.80 -15.26
C ILE A 151 5.97 -13.94 -14.30
N ASN A 152 7.09 -14.46 -13.79
CA ASN A 152 7.98 -13.70 -12.91
C ASN A 152 8.62 -12.50 -13.63
N ARG A 153 8.98 -12.64 -14.92
CA ARG A 153 9.47 -11.54 -15.74
C ARG A 153 8.41 -10.46 -15.90
N TYR A 154 7.18 -10.84 -16.27
CA TYR A 154 6.05 -9.92 -16.37
C TYR A 154 5.82 -9.15 -15.07
N ILE A 155 5.88 -9.84 -13.91
CA ILE A 155 5.73 -9.16 -12.62
C ILE A 155 6.89 -8.21 -12.35
N ARG A 156 8.13 -8.65 -12.57
CA ARG A 156 9.30 -7.80 -12.36
C ARG A 156 9.24 -6.52 -13.19
N GLU A 157 8.85 -6.63 -14.46
CA GLU A 157 8.68 -5.47 -15.35
C GLU A 157 7.54 -4.55 -14.88
N GLY A 158 6.39 -5.13 -14.50
CA GLY A 158 5.25 -4.35 -13.99
C GLY A 158 5.51 -3.67 -12.64
N MET A 159 6.48 -4.16 -11.86
CA MET A 159 6.90 -3.59 -10.57
C MET A 159 8.19 -2.77 -10.68
N ASN A 160 8.62 -2.35 -11.87
CA ASN A 160 9.85 -1.57 -12.10
C ASN A 160 11.12 -2.21 -11.47
N GLY A 161 11.20 -3.55 -11.48
CA GLY A 161 12.33 -4.29 -10.93
C GLY A 161 12.36 -4.41 -9.40
N ARG A 162 11.37 -3.84 -8.69
CA ARG A 162 11.28 -3.86 -7.22
C ARG A 162 10.99 -5.24 -6.65
N VAL A 163 10.29 -6.08 -7.41
CA VAL A 163 9.95 -7.44 -7.02
C VAL A 163 10.68 -8.40 -7.96
N ARG A 164 11.66 -9.13 -7.44
CA ARG A 164 12.54 -9.98 -8.25
C ARG A 164 11.89 -11.31 -8.62
N GLU A 165 11.25 -11.98 -7.67
CA GLU A 165 10.69 -13.31 -7.87
C GLU A 165 9.42 -13.49 -7.01
N SER A 166 8.29 -13.68 -7.67
CA SER A 166 6.97 -13.78 -7.02
C SER A 166 6.52 -15.22 -6.87
N PHE A 167 6.72 -16.04 -7.90
CA PHE A 167 6.45 -17.46 -7.87
C PHE A 167 7.79 -18.21 -7.68
N PRO A 168 8.04 -18.80 -6.50
CA PRO A 168 9.27 -19.57 -6.28
C PRO A 168 9.30 -20.82 -7.17
N PRO A 169 10.46 -21.51 -7.28
CA PRO A 169 10.53 -22.83 -7.91
C PRO A 169 9.41 -23.74 -7.43
N GLU A 170 8.91 -24.61 -8.32
CA GLU A 170 7.83 -25.58 -8.07
C GLU A 170 6.42 -24.99 -7.81
N ALA A 171 6.29 -23.67 -7.64
CA ALA A 171 4.98 -23.01 -7.48
C ALA A 171 4.09 -23.12 -8.72
N ILE A 172 4.68 -23.38 -9.88
CA ILE A 172 4.01 -23.71 -11.14
C ILE A 172 4.54 -25.06 -11.59
N ASN A 173 3.64 -25.99 -11.86
CA ASN A 173 3.96 -27.37 -12.24
C ASN A 173 2.96 -27.88 -13.29
N LYS A 174 3.13 -29.13 -13.75
CA LYS A 174 2.31 -29.71 -14.83
C LYS A 174 0.82 -29.83 -14.51
N ARG A 175 0.41 -29.70 -13.25
CA ARG A 175 -1.00 -29.69 -12.81
C ARG A 175 -1.55 -28.28 -12.60
N THR A 176 -0.73 -27.24 -12.81
CA THR A 176 -1.19 -25.85 -12.70
C THR A 176 -2.16 -25.54 -13.83
N GLN A 177 -3.36 -25.07 -13.49
CA GLN A 177 -4.41 -24.74 -14.44
C GLN A 177 -4.63 -23.24 -14.53
N ILE A 178 -4.78 -22.54 -13.39
CA ILE A 178 -4.96 -21.08 -13.36
C ILE A 178 -3.99 -20.46 -12.36
N VAL A 179 -3.38 -19.34 -12.76
CA VAL A 179 -2.50 -18.51 -11.94
C VAL A 179 -2.99 -17.06 -11.93
N LEU A 180 -3.15 -16.48 -10.74
CA LEU A 180 -3.42 -15.05 -10.56
C LEU A 180 -2.14 -14.31 -10.15
N ALA A 181 -1.64 -13.43 -11.02
CA ALA A 181 -0.59 -12.47 -10.68
C ALA A 181 -1.23 -11.14 -10.30
N ASN A 182 -1.04 -10.74 -9.05
CA ASN A 182 -1.61 -9.52 -8.49
C ASN A 182 -0.51 -8.71 -7.79
N GLY A 183 -0.53 -7.39 -7.91
CA GLY A 183 0.44 -6.57 -7.19
C GLY A 183 0.35 -5.08 -7.43
N PHE A 184 1.01 -4.30 -6.59
CA PHE A 184 0.93 -2.84 -6.63
C PHE A 184 2.22 -2.12 -6.21
N CYS A 185 2.50 -0.98 -6.84
CA CYS A 185 3.46 0.00 -6.34
C CYS A 185 2.76 1.35 -6.22
N PHE A 186 3.03 2.06 -5.12
CA PHE A 186 2.51 3.41 -4.91
C PHE A 186 3.66 4.42 -5.01
N ARG A 187 3.47 5.47 -5.82
CA ARG A 187 4.39 6.60 -5.92
C ARG A 187 3.66 7.90 -5.65
N ALA A 188 4.21 8.72 -4.78
CA ALA A 188 3.69 10.06 -4.53
C ALA A 188 4.73 10.94 -3.84
N ARG A 189 4.74 12.23 -4.19
CA ARG A 189 5.53 13.24 -3.46
C ARG A 189 4.75 13.78 -2.28
N TRP A 190 5.44 14.11 -1.19
CA TRP A 190 4.80 14.81 -0.08
C TRP A 190 4.21 16.15 -0.52
N LYS A 191 3.15 16.60 0.14
CA LYS A 191 2.69 17.98 -0.02
C LYS A 191 3.76 18.96 0.47
N GLU A 192 4.36 18.65 1.61
CA GLU A 192 5.47 19.37 2.22
C GLU A 192 6.60 18.35 2.47
N PRO A 193 7.69 18.37 1.70
CA PRO A 193 8.78 17.41 1.84
C PRO A 193 9.61 17.67 3.10
N PHE A 194 10.32 16.62 3.56
CA PHE A 194 11.31 16.76 4.63
C PHE A 194 12.60 17.35 4.06
N ASN A 195 13.31 18.15 4.85
CA ASN A 195 14.63 18.64 4.46
C ASN A 195 15.67 17.54 4.72
N PRO A 196 16.41 17.04 3.70
CA PRO A 196 17.44 16.03 3.91
C PRO A 196 18.51 16.43 4.93
N ALA A 197 18.81 17.72 5.07
CA ALA A 197 19.78 18.23 6.05
C ALA A 197 19.30 18.09 7.51
N GLU A 198 17.99 17.92 7.75
CA GLU A 198 17.40 17.69 9.07
C GLU A 198 17.26 16.20 9.41
N THR A 199 17.69 15.32 8.49
CA THR A 199 17.65 13.87 8.72
C THR A 199 18.74 13.48 9.70
N ILE A 200 18.34 12.76 10.75
CA ILE A 200 19.24 12.36 11.85
C ILE A 200 19.27 10.84 12.00
N GLU A 201 20.38 10.29 12.48
CA GLU A 201 20.40 8.89 12.90
C GLU A 201 19.59 8.69 14.18
N GLY A 202 18.98 7.52 14.31
CA GLY A 202 18.25 7.12 15.50
C GLY A 202 17.99 5.63 15.57
N ILE A 203 17.32 5.21 16.65
CA ILE A 203 17.00 3.82 16.92
C ILE A 203 15.49 3.61 16.81
N PHE A 204 15.10 2.69 15.94
CA PHE A 204 13.78 2.09 15.93
C PHE A 204 13.80 0.83 16.81
N ARG A 205 12.93 0.76 17.81
CA ARG A 205 12.82 -0.42 18.68
C ARG A 205 11.75 -1.34 18.11
N GLY A 206 12.13 -2.54 17.68
CA GLY A 206 11.20 -3.52 17.11
C GLY A 206 10.34 -4.23 18.16
N ASP A 207 9.29 -4.90 17.69
CA ASP A 207 8.41 -5.74 18.54
C ASP A 207 9.14 -7.00 19.04
N ASP A 208 10.26 -7.37 18.40
CA ASP A 208 11.19 -8.41 18.82
C ASP A 208 12.17 -7.95 19.94
N GLY A 209 12.08 -6.68 20.36
CA GLY A 209 12.94 -6.07 21.36
C GLY A 209 14.29 -5.59 20.82
N GLN A 210 14.59 -5.80 19.53
CA GLN A 210 15.85 -5.37 18.92
C GLN A 210 15.86 -3.86 18.62
N ALA A 211 17.06 -3.31 18.54
CA ALA A 211 17.33 -1.93 18.17
C ALA A 211 17.82 -1.87 16.72
N TYR A 212 17.02 -1.26 15.85
CA TYR A 212 17.32 -1.08 14.44
C TYR A 212 17.81 0.35 14.20
N GLN A 213 19.06 0.49 13.78
CA GLN A 213 19.66 1.79 13.47
C GLN A 213 19.12 2.27 12.12
N THR A 214 18.57 3.49 12.07
CA THR A 214 17.97 4.05 10.85
C THR A 214 18.10 5.57 10.83
N HIS A 215 17.75 6.16 9.69
CA HIS A 215 17.70 7.60 9.50
C HIS A 215 16.27 8.09 9.68
N TYR A 216 16.07 9.08 10.55
CA TYR A 216 14.81 9.75 10.80
C TYR A 216 14.76 11.05 10.02
N MET A 217 13.87 11.11 9.04
CA MET A 217 13.51 12.37 8.39
C MET A 217 12.68 13.21 9.36
N ARG A 218 13.13 14.45 9.62
CA ARG A 218 12.54 15.36 10.63
C ARG A 218 12.04 16.67 10.01
N GLY A 219 10.96 17.20 10.57
CA GLY A 219 10.47 18.54 10.24
C GLY A 219 9.28 18.94 11.11
N ILE A 220 8.93 20.22 11.07
CA ILE A 220 7.76 20.76 11.76
C ILE A 220 6.65 21.02 10.74
N PHE A 221 5.51 20.37 10.92
CA PHE A 221 4.40 20.42 9.96
C PHE A 221 3.07 20.69 10.65
N ASN A 222 2.17 21.39 9.96
CA ASN A 222 0.77 21.52 10.41
C ASN A 222 -0.10 20.46 9.72
N ILE A 223 -0.33 19.34 10.40
CA ILE A 223 -1.00 18.16 9.82
C ILE A 223 -2.18 17.69 10.66
N PRO A 224 -3.17 17.00 10.06
CA PRO A 224 -4.23 16.38 10.83
C PRO A 224 -3.69 15.30 11.78
N PHE A 225 -4.12 15.40 13.04
CA PHE A 225 -3.62 14.62 14.16
C PHE A 225 -4.76 14.23 15.11
N VAL A 226 -4.65 13.05 15.74
CA VAL A 226 -5.45 12.64 16.91
C VAL A 226 -4.54 11.90 17.90
N GLU A 227 -4.66 12.21 19.19
CA GLU A 227 -4.16 11.36 20.28
C GLU A 227 -5.36 10.73 20.96
N ASP A 228 -5.60 9.44 20.71
CA ASP A 228 -6.60 8.67 21.42
C ASP A 228 -5.96 8.01 22.63
N ARG A 229 -6.14 8.63 23.81
CA ARG A 229 -5.61 8.11 25.08
C ARG A 229 -6.30 6.84 25.55
N LYS A 230 -7.56 6.61 25.15
CA LYS A 230 -8.32 5.41 25.53
C LYS A 230 -7.80 4.20 24.77
N MET A 231 -7.51 4.35 23.48
CA MET A 231 -6.89 3.32 22.66
C MET A 231 -5.36 3.27 22.79
N GLY A 232 -4.73 4.31 23.34
CA GLY A 232 -3.28 4.43 23.43
C GLY A 232 -2.62 4.58 22.06
N VAL A 233 -3.21 5.39 21.17
CA VAL A 233 -2.77 5.55 19.78
C VAL A 233 -2.67 7.01 19.39
N ILE A 234 -1.58 7.35 18.71
CA ILE A 234 -1.40 8.57 17.93
C ILE A 234 -1.73 8.25 16.47
N PHE A 235 -2.65 9.01 15.91
CA PHE A 235 -2.98 8.99 14.49
C PHE A 235 -2.42 10.24 13.81
N LEU A 236 -1.67 10.03 12.73
CA LEU A 236 -1.16 11.07 11.85
C LEU A 236 -1.72 10.87 10.44
N GLU A 237 -2.11 11.96 9.79
CA GLU A 237 -2.44 11.97 8.37
C GLU A 237 -1.51 12.94 7.64
N ILE A 238 -0.57 12.40 6.87
CA ILE A 238 0.47 13.16 6.17
C ILE A 238 0.06 13.27 4.70
N PRO A 239 -0.30 14.48 4.21
CA PRO A 239 -0.81 14.64 2.86
C PRO A 239 0.30 14.52 1.82
N TYR A 240 -0.01 13.86 0.71
CA TYR A 240 0.77 13.95 -0.52
C TYR A 240 0.39 15.21 -1.31
N MET A 241 1.20 15.53 -2.32
CA MET A 241 0.99 16.66 -3.23
C MET A 241 -0.44 16.66 -3.80
N GLN A 242 -1.00 17.86 -4.00
CA GLN A 242 -2.41 18.11 -4.35
C GLN A 242 -3.45 17.65 -3.31
N ASN A 243 -3.03 17.01 -2.21
CA ASN A 243 -3.91 16.50 -1.16
C ASN A 243 -4.94 15.46 -1.66
N ASP A 244 -4.67 14.79 -2.79
CA ASP A 244 -5.53 13.73 -3.33
C ASP A 244 -5.35 12.40 -2.61
N ALA A 245 -4.21 12.18 -1.96
CA ALA A 245 -3.94 11.02 -1.13
C ALA A 245 -3.18 11.43 0.14
N SER A 246 -3.25 10.60 1.18
CA SER A 246 -2.49 10.77 2.42
C SER A 246 -1.91 9.44 2.92
N LEU A 247 -0.72 9.52 3.53
CA LEU A 247 -0.20 8.47 4.40
C LEU A 247 -0.86 8.59 5.78
N LEU A 248 -1.47 7.51 6.24
CA LEU A 248 -2.03 7.38 7.57
C LEU A 248 -1.06 6.57 8.43
N ILE A 249 -0.69 7.06 9.61
CA ILE A 249 0.12 6.31 10.58
C ILE A 249 -0.69 6.15 11.86
N PHE A 250 -0.82 4.92 12.32
CA PHE A 250 -1.39 4.55 13.62
C PHE A 250 -0.23 4.07 14.50
N LEU A 251 0.25 4.96 15.36
CA LEU A 251 1.40 4.76 16.23
C LEU A 251 0.93 4.54 17.67
N PRO A 252 1.17 3.37 18.29
CA PRO A 252 0.92 3.18 19.72
C PRO A 252 1.67 4.21 20.58
N THR A 253 1.09 4.73 21.66
CA THR A 253 1.72 5.73 22.55
C THR A 253 2.74 5.13 23.53
N GLY A 254 2.79 3.81 23.64
CA GLY A 254 3.61 3.09 24.61
C GLY A 254 2.75 2.63 25.80
N LYS A 255 2.96 1.37 26.21
CA LYS A 255 2.20 0.52 27.17
C LYS A 255 1.26 -0.54 26.57
N GLY A 256 1.12 -0.63 25.24
CA GLY A 256 0.44 -1.75 24.59
C GLY A 256 1.21 -2.26 23.38
N PRO A 257 1.32 -3.59 23.16
CA PRO A 257 1.92 -4.12 21.94
C PRO A 257 1.08 -3.72 20.72
N LEU A 258 1.70 -3.52 19.55
CA LEU A 258 1.02 -3.30 18.26
C LEU A 258 -0.11 -4.32 18.03
N LYS A 259 0.04 -5.52 18.60
CA LYS A 259 -0.96 -6.58 18.68
C LYS A 259 -2.34 -6.14 19.21
N GLN A 260 -2.41 -5.26 20.21
CA GLN A 260 -3.68 -4.76 20.76
C GLN A 260 -4.36 -3.79 19.80
N LEU A 261 -3.63 -2.78 19.29
CA LEU A 261 -4.12 -1.85 18.27
C LEU A 261 -4.68 -2.62 17.08
N THR A 262 -3.90 -3.57 16.57
CA THR A 262 -4.28 -4.35 15.40
C THR A 262 -5.52 -5.23 15.60
N GLN A 263 -5.89 -5.59 16.84
CA GLN A 263 -7.16 -6.28 17.16
C GLN A 263 -8.35 -5.32 17.19
N GLN A 264 -8.11 -4.08 17.58
CA GLN A 264 -9.15 -3.05 17.73
C GLN A 264 -9.43 -2.29 16.43
N LEU A 265 -8.57 -2.41 15.40
CA LEU A 265 -8.79 -1.81 14.09
C LEU A 265 -10.05 -2.37 13.41
N THR A 266 -11.09 -1.54 13.38
CA THR A 266 -12.36 -1.79 12.68
C THR A 266 -12.66 -0.65 11.71
N PRO A 267 -13.59 -0.81 10.75
CA PRO A 267 -14.00 0.30 9.89
C PRO A 267 -14.50 1.51 10.69
N GLY A 268 -15.21 1.25 11.80
CA GLY A 268 -15.68 2.29 12.72
C GLY A 268 -14.53 3.09 13.33
N VAL A 269 -13.55 2.40 13.91
CA VAL A 269 -12.36 3.05 14.51
C VAL A 269 -11.60 3.91 13.48
N VAL A 270 -11.37 3.39 12.27
CA VAL A 270 -10.69 4.16 11.20
C VAL A 270 -11.49 5.40 10.82
N ARG A 271 -12.82 5.28 10.75
CA ARG A 271 -13.72 6.39 10.49
C ARG A 271 -13.70 7.41 11.62
N ASP A 272 -13.66 6.98 12.88
CA ASP A 272 -13.67 7.86 14.04
C ASP A 272 -12.36 8.67 14.11
N PHE A 273 -11.21 8.06 13.86
CA PHE A 273 -9.94 8.79 13.68
C PHE A 273 -10.03 9.83 12.56
N HIS A 274 -10.66 9.49 11.44
CA HIS A 274 -10.84 10.42 10.34
C HIS A 274 -11.74 11.62 10.69
N HIS A 275 -12.79 11.43 11.47
CA HIS A 275 -13.71 12.52 11.86
C HIS A 275 -13.13 13.38 12.99
N ASN A 276 -12.39 12.78 13.92
CA ASN A 276 -11.89 13.47 15.12
C ASN A 276 -10.56 14.19 14.90
N LYS A 277 -9.91 14.00 13.74
CA LYS A 277 -8.64 14.67 13.42
C LYS A 277 -8.77 16.17 13.36
N ARG A 278 -7.76 16.86 13.88
CA ARG A 278 -7.64 18.32 13.81
C ARG A 278 -6.24 18.69 13.36
N GLY A 279 -6.12 19.81 12.64
CA GLY A 279 -4.81 20.36 12.30
C GLY A 279 -4.05 20.72 13.57
N ARG A 280 -2.80 20.26 13.66
CA ARG A 280 -1.91 20.56 14.77
C ARG A 280 -0.49 20.74 14.24
N LEU A 281 0.25 21.67 14.84
CA LEU A 281 1.68 21.81 14.59
C LEU A 281 2.43 20.66 15.30
N ILE A 282 3.09 19.80 14.51
CA ILE A 282 3.78 18.60 14.96
C ILE A 282 5.28 18.73 14.63
N ASP A 283 6.16 18.53 15.61
CA ASP A 283 7.59 18.23 15.37
C ASP A 283 7.70 16.72 15.13
N LEU A 284 7.82 16.36 13.86
CA LEU A 284 7.63 15.00 13.36
C LEU A 284 8.97 14.40 12.95
N ALA A 285 9.27 13.21 13.47
CA ALA A 285 10.39 12.38 13.03
C ALA A 285 9.87 11.00 12.61
N ILE A 286 10.09 10.63 11.35
CA ILE A 286 9.68 9.35 10.76
C ILE A 286 10.93 8.64 10.23
N PRO A 287 11.10 7.34 10.45
CA PRO A 287 12.24 6.62 9.90
C PRO A 287 12.08 6.49 8.38
N LYS A 288 13.18 6.52 7.65
CA LYS A 288 13.25 5.99 6.29
C LYS A 288 13.10 4.47 6.39
N PHE A 289 12.27 3.90 5.52
CA PHE A 289 12.03 2.46 5.48
C PHE A 289 11.54 2.02 4.12
N ALA A 290 11.84 0.76 3.80
CA ALA A 290 11.25 0.05 2.69
C ALA A 290 10.57 -1.22 3.21
N VAL A 291 9.39 -1.54 2.66
CA VAL A 291 8.69 -2.79 2.92
C VAL A 291 8.25 -3.41 1.60
N GLY A 292 8.76 -4.62 1.36
CA GLY A 292 8.32 -5.50 0.29
C GLY A 292 7.40 -6.60 0.83
N SER A 293 6.52 -7.12 0.00
CA SER A 293 5.75 -8.31 0.32
C SER A 293 5.44 -9.13 -0.93
N ASN A 294 5.46 -10.44 -0.75
CA ASN A 294 4.98 -11.43 -1.70
C ASN A 294 4.10 -12.41 -0.93
N LEU A 295 2.79 -12.22 -1.03
CA LEU A 295 1.80 -12.92 -0.22
C LEU A 295 1.10 -14.01 -1.04
N ASP A 296 0.81 -15.13 -0.38
CA ASP A 296 -0.04 -16.18 -0.93
C ASP A 296 -1.52 -15.79 -0.75
N LEU A 297 -2.17 -15.46 -1.86
CA LEU A 297 -3.57 -15.08 -1.86
C LEU A 297 -4.51 -16.28 -1.63
N ILE A 298 -4.11 -17.49 -2.01
CA ILE A 298 -4.90 -18.70 -1.75
C ILE A 298 -5.00 -18.92 -0.25
N ALA A 299 -3.87 -18.87 0.46
CA ALA A 299 -3.84 -19.04 1.91
C ALA A 299 -4.72 -17.98 2.61
N LEU A 300 -4.67 -16.73 2.15
CA LEU A 300 -5.46 -15.65 2.71
C LEU A 300 -6.97 -15.84 2.48
N PHE A 301 -7.38 -16.11 1.23
CA PHE A 301 -8.80 -16.24 0.90
C PHE A 301 -9.43 -17.52 1.48
N ARG A 302 -8.62 -18.57 1.73
CA ARG A 302 -9.06 -19.72 2.55
C ARG A 302 -9.44 -19.32 3.96
N VAL A 303 -8.67 -18.45 4.60
CA VAL A 303 -9.00 -17.92 5.93
C VAL A 303 -10.27 -17.05 5.89
N LEU A 304 -10.53 -16.40 4.76
CA LEU A 304 -11.77 -15.63 4.53
C LEU A 304 -12.99 -16.48 4.15
N GLY A 305 -12.84 -17.80 4.05
CA GLY A 305 -13.95 -18.72 3.81
C GLY A 305 -14.09 -19.25 2.38
N VAL A 306 -13.23 -18.83 1.45
CA VAL A 306 -13.21 -19.37 0.09
C VAL A 306 -12.54 -20.74 0.09
N LYS A 307 -13.26 -21.78 -0.33
CA LYS A 307 -12.80 -23.17 -0.28
C LYS A 307 -12.92 -23.85 -1.63
N SER A 308 -14.08 -23.70 -2.27
CA SER A 308 -14.41 -24.36 -3.53
C SER A 308 -13.45 -24.00 -4.66
N LEU A 309 -13.08 -22.72 -4.79
CA LEU A 309 -12.21 -22.16 -5.84
C LEU A 309 -10.84 -22.86 -6.01
N PHE A 310 -10.33 -23.48 -4.93
CA PHE A 310 -8.95 -23.96 -4.86
C PHE A 310 -8.81 -25.48 -5.04
N GLY A 311 -9.83 -26.16 -5.54
CA GLY A 311 -9.81 -27.60 -5.78
C GLY A 311 -10.97 -28.05 -6.67
N ASP A 312 -11.30 -29.34 -6.63
CA ASP A 312 -12.17 -29.99 -7.62
C ASP A 312 -13.64 -29.50 -7.62
N ARG A 313 -14.03 -28.73 -6.59
CA ARG A 313 -15.36 -28.10 -6.46
C ARG A 313 -15.42 -26.68 -7.04
N ALA A 314 -14.34 -26.22 -7.67
CA ALA A 314 -14.31 -24.91 -8.29
C ALA A 314 -15.31 -24.86 -9.45
N ASP A 315 -16.20 -23.87 -9.39
CA ASP A 315 -17.19 -23.61 -10.42
C ASP A 315 -16.81 -22.32 -11.15
N LEU A 316 -16.10 -22.48 -12.27
CA LEU A 316 -15.60 -21.41 -13.14
C LEU A 316 -16.24 -21.50 -14.54
N ASN A 317 -17.46 -22.03 -14.63
CA ASN A 317 -18.16 -22.26 -15.91
C ASN A 317 -18.50 -20.97 -16.69
N ARG A 318 -18.41 -19.79 -16.06
CA ARG A 318 -18.54 -18.47 -16.72
C ARG A 318 -17.21 -17.94 -17.23
N MET A 319 -16.10 -18.60 -16.92
CA MET A 319 -14.75 -18.28 -17.39
C MET A 319 -14.35 -19.16 -18.57
N ILE A 320 -14.66 -20.46 -18.48
CA ILE A 320 -14.12 -21.49 -19.37
C ILE A 320 -15.24 -22.35 -19.94
N SER A 321 -14.99 -22.90 -21.13
CA SER A 321 -15.76 -24.02 -21.66
C SER A 321 -15.03 -25.31 -21.29
N SER A 322 -15.61 -26.09 -20.37
CA SER A 322 -15.04 -27.38 -19.94
C SER A 322 -16.00 -28.52 -20.27
N PRO A 323 -15.49 -29.68 -20.76
CA PRO A 323 -16.29 -30.91 -20.83
C PRO A 323 -16.89 -31.28 -19.48
N GLU A 324 -18.03 -31.98 -19.48
CA GLU A 324 -18.65 -32.47 -18.25
C GLU A 324 -17.64 -33.28 -17.42
N GLY A 325 -17.52 -32.95 -16.12
CA GLY A 325 -16.61 -33.62 -15.18
C GLY A 325 -15.17 -33.10 -15.15
N PHE A 326 -14.78 -32.13 -16.00
CA PHE A 326 -13.48 -31.48 -15.92
C PHE A 326 -13.57 -30.17 -15.14
N SER A 327 -13.09 -30.14 -13.89
CA SER A 327 -13.03 -28.92 -13.09
C SER A 327 -11.66 -28.25 -13.18
N VAL A 328 -11.70 -26.92 -13.21
CA VAL A 328 -10.52 -26.06 -13.25
C VAL A 328 -10.48 -25.22 -11.99
N ALA A 329 -9.34 -25.23 -11.31
CA ALA A 329 -9.15 -24.53 -10.05
C ALA A 329 -8.07 -23.44 -10.15
N LEU A 330 -8.18 -22.44 -9.27
CA LEU A 330 -7.10 -21.47 -9.07
C LEU A 330 -5.93 -22.15 -8.34
N SER A 331 -4.92 -22.54 -9.11
CA SER A 331 -3.79 -23.35 -8.62
C SER A 331 -2.73 -22.53 -7.88
N ALA A 332 -2.53 -21.27 -8.28
CA ALA A 332 -1.60 -20.37 -7.59
C ALA A 332 -2.07 -18.91 -7.67
N ALA A 333 -1.91 -18.14 -6.59
CA ALA A 333 -2.22 -16.72 -6.59
C ALA A 333 -1.26 -15.94 -5.68
N ARG A 334 -0.60 -14.92 -6.24
CA ARG A 334 0.37 -14.10 -5.50
C ARG A 334 -0.03 -12.63 -5.50
N HIS A 335 0.10 -11.99 -4.33
CA HIS A 335 -0.02 -10.54 -4.17
C HIS A 335 1.33 -9.92 -3.81
N CYS A 336 1.89 -9.13 -4.71
CA CYS A 336 3.17 -8.48 -4.51
C CYS A 336 3.04 -6.98 -4.28
N GLY A 337 3.87 -6.41 -3.41
CA GLY A 337 3.88 -4.98 -3.15
C GLY A 337 5.26 -4.49 -2.75
N TYR A 338 5.56 -3.24 -3.06
CA TYR A 338 6.74 -2.53 -2.57
C TYR A 338 6.36 -1.11 -2.18
N PHE A 339 6.87 -0.65 -1.05
CA PHE A 339 6.65 0.68 -0.51
C PHE A 339 7.97 1.18 0.10
N ASN A 340 8.45 2.33 -0.34
CA ASN A 340 9.69 2.93 0.14
C ASN A 340 9.44 4.39 0.49
N ILE A 341 9.72 4.80 1.72
CA ILE A 341 9.51 6.16 2.19
C ILE A 341 10.84 6.93 2.26
N SER A 342 10.81 8.18 1.85
CA SER A 342 11.95 9.09 1.76
C SER A 342 11.52 10.53 2.02
N GLU A 343 12.48 11.44 2.05
CA GLU A 343 12.31 12.86 2.31
C GLU A 343 11.42 13.55 1.27
N ASN A 344 11.42 13.05 0.02
CA ASN A 344 10.63 13.61 -1.08
C ASN A 344 9.24 12.97 -1.20
N GLY A 345 9.02 11.78 -0.63
CA GLY A 345 7.75 11.06 -0.77
C GLY A 345 7.87 9.55 -0.60
N THR A 346 6.89 8.84 -1.17
CA THR A 346 6.93 7.38 -1.34
C THR A 346 7.38 7.02 -2.76
N ASP A 347 8.44 6.22 -2.87
CA ASP A 347 9.11 5.80 -4.13
C ASP A 347 9.23 6.98 -5.12
N ALA A 348 9.53 8.16 -4.56
CA ALA A 348 9.69 9.42 -5.26
C ALA A 348 11.15 9.69 -5.67
N ASP A 349 12.09 8.94 -5.09
CA ASP A 349 13.52 9.00 -5.38
C ASP A 349 13.93 7.75 -6.18
N GLU A 350 14.37 7.93 -7.43
CA GLU A 350 14.71 6.82 -8.33
C GLU A 350 15.95 6.01 -7.89
N SER A 351 16.76 6.55 -6.97
CA SER A 351 18.11 6.01 -6.66
C SER A 351 18.12 4.79 -5.75
N VAL A 352 17.07 4.55 -4.96
CA VAL A 352 17.09 3.45 -3.99
C VAL A 352 16.66 2.18 -4.70
N ARG A 353 17.48 1.51 -5.52
CA ARG A 353 17.27 0.09 -5.87
C ARG A 353 17.71 -0.76 -4.69
N GLU A 354 16.96 -1.80 -4.31
CA GLU A 354 17.42 -2.70 -3.25
C GLU A 354 18.82 -3.25 -3.57
N PRO A 355 19.77 -3.23 -2.62
CA PRO A 355 21.06 -3.84 -2.83
C PRO A 355 20.84 -5.34 -3.04
N GLY A 356 21.23 -5.84 -4.22
CA GLY A 356 21.34 -7.27 -4.43
C GLY A 356 22.36 -7.86 -3.47
N GLY A 357 21.99 -8.94 -2.79
CA GLY A 357 22.93 -9.71 -1.99
C GLY A 357 24.12 -10.21 -2.81
N SER A 358 25.27 -10.22 -2.14
CA SER A 358 26.53 -10.89 -2.51
C SER A 358 27.34 -10.32 -3.66
N ASN A 359 28.32 -9.46 -3.34
CA ASN A 359 29.71 -9.80 -3.64
C ASN A 359 30.70 -9.12 -2.66
N ARG A 360 31.64 -9.92 -2.16
CA ARG A 360 32.79 -9.46 -1.36
C ARG A 360 33.68 -8.56 -2.23
N GLY A 361 34.15 -7.45 -1.67
CA GLY A 361 35.19 -6.65 -2.32
C GLY A 361 35.41 -5.29 -1.67
N HIS A 362 36.41 -5.23 -0.78
CA HIS A 362 37.19 -4.07 -0.34
C HIS A 362 36.65 -2.65 -0.57
N LEU A 363 36.28 -1.99 0.54
CA LEU A 363 36.40 -0.54 0.69
C LEU A 363 37.90 -0.16 0.75
N PRO A 364 38.37 0.88 0.04
CA PRO A 364 39.59 1.55 0.43
C PRO A 364 39.31 2.59 1.53
N LEU A 365 39.96 2.39 2.67
CA LEU A 365 40.22 3.39 3.71
C LEU A 365 41.10 4.51 3.11
N SER A 366 40.90 5.79 3.39
CA SER A 366 41.56 6.60 4.45
C SER A 366 41.49 8.10 4.02
N PRO A 367 41.92 9.11 4.83
CA PRO A 367 42.17 9.14 6.27
C PRO A 367 41.43 10.28 7.01
N THR A 368 41.47 10.11 8.33
CA THR A 368 41.15 11.03 9.42
C THR A 368 41.64 12.48 9.28
N GLY A 369 40.78 13.42 9.65
CA GLY A 369 41.15 14.78 10.04
C GLY A 369 40.33 15.21 11.25
N ASP A 370 40.98 15.21 12.41
CA ASP A 370 40.49 15.78 13.66
C ASP A 370 39.97 17.20 13.48
N ARG A 371 38.72 17.47 13.85
CA ARG A 371 38.29 18.79 14.37
C ARG A 371 37.16 18.61 15.39
N LYS A 372 37.52 18.80 16.67
CA LYS A 372 36.58 19.17 17.72
C LYS A 372 35.88 20.47 17.31
N SER A 373 34.56 20.52 17.35
CA SER A 373 33.83 21.79 17.42
C SER A 373 32.68 21.69 18.41
N SER A 374 32.83 22.46 19.48
CA SER A 374 31.85 22.82 20.48
C SER A 374 30.52 23.28 19.87
N PHE A 375 29.42 22.72 20.37
CA PHE A 375 28.08 23.24 20.13
C PHE A 375 27.94 24.63 20.78
N ASP A 376 27.71 25.64 19.96
CA ASP A 376 27.52 27.02 20.39
C ASP A 376 26.01 27.32 20.51
N ALA A 377 25.56 27.71 21.71
CA ALA A 377 24.15 27.94 22.06
C ALA A 377 23.53 29.18 21.37
N ARG A 378 24.22 29.79 20.40
CA ARG A 378 23.81 30.98 19.66
C ARG A 378 22.96 30.70 18.40
N SER A 379 22.97 29.46 17.88
CA SER A 379 22.24 29.06 16.66
C SER A 379 20.71 29.02 16.83
N LEU A 380 20.21 28.66 18.02
CA LEU A 380 18.77 28.55 18.28
C LEU A 380 18.07 29.92 18.42
N SER A 381 18.79 30.96 18.84
CA SER A 381 18.24 32.32 18.91
C SER A 381 18.10 32.98 17.55
N GLU A 382 18.99 32.67 16.59
CA GLU A 382 18.94 33.24 15.24
C GLU A 382 17.83 32.62 14.39
N LEU A 383 17.58 31.31 14.53
CA LEU A 383 16.45 30.62 13.91
C LEU A 383 15.09 31.17 14.40
N SER A 384 14.98 31.47 15.70
CA SER A 384 13.78 32.12 16.27
C SER A 384 13.57 33.53 15.72
N LYS A 385 14.66 34.27 15.48
CA LYS A 385 14.61 35.66 14.98
C LYS A 385 14.20 35.72 13.51
N SER A 386 14.74 34.81 12.68
CA SER A 386 14.39 34.70 11.26
C SER A 386 12.92 34.30 11.03
N LEU A 387 12.36 33.46 11.91
CA LEU A 387 10.94 33.07 11.85
C LEU A 387 10.00 34.23 12.21
N LYS A 388 10.41 35.12 13.13
CA LYS A 388 9.66 36.33 13.49
C LYS A 388 9.70 37.39 12.40
N GLU A 389 10.83 37.58 11.73
CA GLU A 389 10.96 38.53 10.62
C GLU A 389 10.13 38.11 9.40
N ARG A 390 10.08 36.81 9.07
CA ARG A 390 9.25 36.31 7.96
C ARG A 390 7.73 36.43 8.21
N LEU A 391 7.30 36.56 9.47
CA LEU A 391 5.89 36.73 9.84
C LEU A 391 5.44 38.20 9.89
N GLN A 392 6.36 39.17 9.94
CA GLN A 392 6.02 40.61 9.99
C GLN A 392 5.78 41.26 8.62
N VAL A 393 6.10 40.59 7.51
CA VAL A 393 5.99 41.20 6.15
C VAL A 393 4.54 41.23 5.60
N LYS A 394 3.53 40.90 6.41
CA LYS A 394 2.11 41.03 6.04
C LYS A 394 1.26 41.70 7.12
N SER A 395 1.55 42.95 7.47
CA SER A 395 0.51 43.87 7.96
C SER A 395 1.00 45.31 7.93
N SER A 396 0.43 46.11 7.03
CA SER A 396 0.52 47.57 7.12
C SER A 396 -0.81 48.16 6.69
N ILE A 397 -1.78 48.12 7.60
CA ILE A 397 -2.96 48.98 7.60
C ILE A 397 -3.00 49.61 9.00
N PRO A 398 -2.93 50.93 9.15
CA PRO A 398 -2.87 51.56 10.46
C PRO A 398 -4.29 51.75 11.01
N GLY A 399 -4.64 50.94 12.01
CA GLY A 399 -5.86 51.13 12.78
C GLY A 399 -6.36 49.84 13.42
N ALA A 400 -6.41 49.87 14.76
CA ALA A 400 -7.23 49.03 15.63
C ALA A 400 -6.59 47.78 16.29
N PHE A 401 -6.75 47.78 17.63
CA PHE A 401 -6.61 46.72 18.63
C PHE A 401 -5.28 45.98 18.76
N ARG A 402 -4.59 46.24 19.88
CA ARG A 402 -3.66 45.30 20.51
C ARG A 402 -4.43 44.02 20.83
N THR A 403 -4.37 43.03 19.95
CA THR A 403 -4.66 41.65 20.33
C THR A 403 -3.47 41.13 21.11
N GLU A 404 -3.69 40.83 22.39
CA GLU A 404 -2.77 40.01 23.17
C GLU A 404 -2.55 38.71 22.40
N THR A 405 -1.39 38.57 21.77
CA THR A 405 -1.01 37.34 21.09
C THR A 405 -0.74 36.31 22.18
N SER A 406 -1.74 35.45 22.44
CA SER A 406 -1.54 34.27 23.27
C SER A 406 -0.29 33.53 22.79
N PRO A 407 0.60 33.08 23.68
CA PRO A 407 1.81 32.38 23.28
C PRO A 407 1.45 31.17 22.41
N ILE A 408 2.02 31.11 21.21
CA ILE A 408 1.85 29.98 20.30
C ILE A 408 2.34 28.73 21.05
N ALA A 409 1.42 27.80 21.31
CA ALA A 409 1.77 26.55 22.00
C ALA A 409 2.91 25.84 21.23
N PRO A 410 3.90 25.26 21.93
CA PRO A 410 4.98 24.53 21.28
C PRO A 410 4.42 23.38 20.42
N PRO A 411 5.12 23.00 19.33
CA PRO A 411 4.71 21.88 18.51
C PRO A 411 4.64 20.60 19.33
N PHE A 412 3.65 19.75 19.03
CA PHE A 412 3.55 18.44 19.66
C PHE A 412 4.58 17.50 19.03
N VAL A 413 5.39 16.84 19.85
CA VAL A 413 6.50 16.01 19.35
C VAL A 413 6.01 14.60 19.05
N VAL A 414 6.26 14.09 17.85
CA VAL A 414 5.99 12.70 17.48
C VAL A 414 7.21 12.09 16.80
N THR A 415 7.73 11.01 17.39
CA THR A 415 8.78 10.18 16.79
C THR A 415 8.24 8.77 16.55
N VAL A 416 8.29 8.32 15.29
CA VAL A 416 7.85 6.98 14.89
C VAL A 416 8.99 5.97 15.10
N ASN A 417 9.37 5.74 16.36
CA ASN A 417 10.53 4.93 16.74
C ASN A 417 10.20 3.53 17.27
N ARG A 418 9.02 3.02 16.94
CA ARG A 418 8.48 1.76 17.43
C ARG A 418 7.41 1.25 16.47
N PRO A 419 6.96 -0.01 16.62
CA PRO A 419 6.07 -0.67 15.67
C PRO A 419 4.76 0.08 15.47
N PHE A 420 4.30 0.13 14.21
CA PHE A 420 3.15 0.92 13.79
C PHE A 420 2.39 0.25 12.65
N VAL A 421 1.14 0.67 12.46
CA VAL A 421 0.36 0.37 11.25
C VAL A 421 0.37 1.61 10.38
N PHE A 422 0.53 1.43 9.07
CA PHE A 422 0.29 2.52 8.12
C PHE A 422 -0.66 2.10 7.01
N ALA A 423 -1.34 3.09 6.43
CA ALA A 423 -2.17 2.92 5.26
C ALA A 423 -2.00 4.11 4.31
N VAL A 424 -2.20 3.90 3.01
CA VAL A 424 -2.42 5.01 2.07
C VAL A 424 -3.89 5.08 1.74
N ARG A 425 -4.46 6.29 1.83
CA ARG A 425 -5.87 6.55 1.52
C ARG A 425 -5.95 7.56 0.39
N HIS A 426 -6.80 7.30 -0.60
CA HIS A 426 -7.23 8.33 -1.55
C HIS A 426 -8.27 9.21 -0.85
N ASN A 427 -7.99 10.51 -0.73
CA ASN A 427 -8.74 11.42 0.12
C ASN A 427 -10.16 11.67 -0.37
N LYS A 428 -10.36 11.83 -1.68
CA LYS A 428 -11.70 12.10 -2.25
C LYS A 428 -12.66 10.93 -2.09
N SER A 429 -12.20 9.69 -2.32
CA SER A 429 -13.09 8.51 -2.23
C SER A 429 -13.05 7.78 -0.89
N GLY A 430 -12.06 8.09 -0.04
CA GLY A 430 -11.77 7.35 1.18
C GLY A 430 -11.25 5.93 0.96
N ILE A 431 -11.01 5.50 -0.29
CA ILE A 431 -10.53 4.15 -0.59
C ILE A 431 -9.11 3.97 -0.06
N MET A 432 -8.90 2.84 0.62
CA MET A 432 -7.58 2.41 1.09
C MET A 432 -6.80 1.76 -0.05
N VAL A 433 -5.74 2.42 -0.48
CA VAL A 433 -4.85 1.95 -1.55
C VAL A 433 -3.97 0.83 -1.04
N CYS A 434 -3.38 0.97 0.14
CA CYS A 434 -2.59 -0.07 0.79
C CYS A 434 -2.68 0.00 2.31
N LEU A 435 -2.34 -1.11 2.96
CA LEU A 435 -2.30 -1.28 4.41
C LEU A 435 -1.09 -2.14 4.76
N SER A 436 -0.42 -1.80 5.85
CA SER A 436 0.80 -2.48 6.28
C SER A 436 0.98 -2.43 7.79
N ARG A 437 1.67 -3.44 8.31
CA ARG A 437 2.18 -3.49 9.67
C ARG A 437 3.70 -3.47 9.61
N ILE A 438 4.32 -2.56 10.35
CA ILE A 438 5.77 -2.46 10.53
C ILE A 438 6.11 -2.81 11.97
N GLU A 439 6.83 -3.91 12.15
CA GLU A 439 7.32 -4.44 13.44
C GLU A 439 8.83 -4.31 13.62
N GLN A 440 9.56 -4.18 12.51
CA GLN A 440 11.03 -4.04 12.44
C GLN A 440 11.40 -3.24 11.19
N LEU A 441 12.61 -2.66 11.16
CA LEU A 441 13.10 -1.87 10.02
C LEU A 441 14.30 -2.49 9.33
#